data_AF-A0A7Y5VY02-F1
#
_entry.id   AF-A0A7Y5VY02-F1
#
_cell.length_a   1.000
_cell.length_b   1.000
_cell.length_c   1.000
_cell.angle_alpha   90.00
_cell.angle_beta   90.00
_cell.angle_gamma   90.00
#
_symmetry.space_group_name_H-M   'P 1'
#
loop_
_entity.id
_entity.type
_entity.pdbx_description
1 polymer ?
#
loop_
_entity_poly.entity_id
_entity_poly.type
_entity_poly.pdbx_seq_one_letter_code
_entity_poly.pdbx_strand_id
1 'polypeptide(L)'
;MSQLETLNWVLGRNAVLLAAIGWTLLTGKSVPPEPAPVAAHGGCSTARGFTLIETLVVVAIVAILISLLAPSLGRVRDKARVGVTLSNLRSHASVFTAYASDHKDFMPAATFPTGISIVRCQSQDIAVKALYFDMSQLWFLAMADGYYSGDPASAAFRSPLNPYTRGAGRILGSDYYYACSFLASPEFYNEKTRTVLPQQLRGVRLGEVVYPAAKSVLAEYTAGQNWGPPGGAWASFMDGHAEESSVSDGFTHRSGDGEDSQFIYNGHFPANSYPLLHTKDGVRGRDK
;
A
#
# COMPACT_ATOMS: atom_id res chain seq x y z
N MET A 1 8.33 -15.99 6.99
CA MET A 1 7.41 -17.14 6.89
C MET A 1 6.29 -16.77 5.94
N SER A 2 6.17 -17.49 4.83
CA SER A 2 5.24 -17.14 3.76
C SER A 2 3.79 -17.50 4.14
N GLN A 3 2.79 -16.81 3.56
CA GLN A 3 1.39 -17.16 3.80
C GLN A 3 1.05 -18.62 3.41
N LEU A 4 1.80 -19.20 2.47
CA LEU A 4 1.71 -20.60 2.10
C LEU A 4 2.25 -21.54 3.20
N GLU A 5 3.28 -21.14 3.95
CA GLU A 5 3.76 -21.91 5.11
C GLU A 5 2.75 -21.90 6.24
N THR A 6 2.10 -20.75 6.51
CA THR A 6 1.04 -20.69 7.53
C THR A 6 -0.21 -21.48 7.11
N LEU A 7 -0.59 -21.45 5.83
CA LEU A 7 -1.71 -22.24 5.32
C LEU A 7 -1.40 -23.73 5.33
N ASN A 8 -0.21 -24.14 4.88
CA ASN A 8 0.26 -25.53 4.93
C ASN A 8 0.40 -26.03 6.37
N TRP A 9 0.78 -25.16 7.31
CA TRP A 9 0.86 -25.49 8.73
C TRP A 9 -0.54 -25.68 9.35
N VAL A 10 -1.51 -24.82 9.02
CA VAL A 10 -2.91 -24.98 9.48
C VAL A 10 -3.56 -26.21 8.84
N LEU A 11 -3.36 -26.42 7.53
CA LEU A 11 -3.87 -27.59 6.82
C LEU A 11 -3.22 -28.89 7.33
N GLY A 12 -1.92 -28.88 7.60
CA GLY A 12 -1.19 -30.02 8.18
C GLY A 12 -1.67 -30.36 9.59
N ARG A 13 -1.84 -29.36 10.47
CA ARG A 13 -2.41 -29.57 11.81
C ARG A 13 -3.82 -30.12 11.76
N ASN A 14 -4.67 -29.57 10.89
CA ASN A 14 -6.05 -30.01 10.76
C ASN A 14 -6.15 -31.41 10.14
N ALA A 15 -5.28 -31.76 9.20
CA ALA A 15 -5.22 -33.10 8.62
C ALA A 15 -4.79 -34.16 9.65
N VAL A 16 -3.82 -33.85 10.53
CA VAL A 16 -3.42 -34.75 11.62
C VAL A 16 -4.55 -34.93 12.64
N LEU A 17 -5.29 -33.86 12.98
CA LEU A 17 -6.45 -33.94 13.86
C LEU A 17 -7.58 -34.78 13.25
N LEU A 18 -7.88 -34.58 11.97
CA LEU A 18 -8.90 -35.37 11.27
C LEU A 18 -8.49 -36.84 11.10
N ALA A 19 -7.21 -37.11 10.85
CA ALA A 19 -6.67 -38.47 10.80
C ALA A 19 -6.70 -39.15 12.18
N ALA A 20 -6.39 -38.43 13.26
CA ALA A 20 -6.48 -38.94 14.63
C ALA A 20 -7.93 -39.25 15.04
N ILE A 21 -8.88 -38.36 14.72
CA ILE A 21 -10.30 -38.59 14.97
C ILE A 21 -10.81 -39.77 14.14
N GLY A 22 -10.45 -39.83 12.85
CA GLY A 22 -10.78 -40.94 11.97
C GLY A 22 -10.20 -42.27 12.45
N TRP A 23 -8.95 -42.29 12.92
CA TRP A 23 -8.29 -43.49 13.45
C TRP A 23 -8.93 -44.00 14.75
N THR A 24 -9.32 -43.09 15.64
CA THR A 24 -10.03 -43.45 16.88
C THR A 24 -11.43 -44.01 16.59
N LEU A 25 -12.11 -43.49 15.57
CA LEU A 25 -13.42 -43.99 15.13
C LEU A 25 -13.34 -45.33 14.37
N LEU A 26 -12.29 -45.53 13.56
CA LEU A 26 -12.09 -46.75 12.77
C LEU A 26 -11.53 -47.93 13.58
N THR A 27 -10.78 -47.68 14.65
CA THR A 27 -10.18 -48.75 15.47
C THR A 27 -11.07 -49.26 16.60
N GLY A 28 -12.26 -48.68 16.80
CA GLY A 28 -13.29 -49.24 17.67
C GLY A 28 -12.84 -49.60 19.09
N LYS A 29 -11.76 -48.99 19.60
CA LYS A 29 -11.27 -49.26 20.95
C LYS A 29 -12.20 -48.57 21.94
N SER A 30 -13.20 -49.31 22.40
CA SER A 30 -13.98 -48.96 23.58
C SER A 30 -13.03 -48.79 24.76
N VAL A 31 -13.08 -47.61 25.37
CA VAL A 31 -12.44 -47.34 26.66
C VAL A 31 -12.98 -48.38 27.66
N PRO A 32 -12.12 -49.12 28.40
CA PRO A 32 -12.60 -50.08 29.39
C PRO A 32 -13.37 -49.35 30.49
N PRO A 33 -14.49 -49.89 30.99
CA PRO A 33 -15.27 -49.23 32.03
C PRO A 33 -14.47 -49.19 33.33
N GLU A 34 -14.36 -47.99 33.90
CA GLU A 34 -13.87 -47.76 35.27
C GLU A 34 -14.80 -48.47 36.27
N PRO A 35 -14.28 -49.09 37.35
CA PRO A 35 -15.12 -49.72 38.36
C PRO A 35 -16.02 -48.68 39.04
N ALA A 36 -17.32 -48.97 39.05
CA ALA A 36 -18.37 -48.06 39.47
C ALA A 36 -18.21 -47.59 40.94
N PRO A 37 -18.40 -46.30 41.23
CA PRO A 37 -18.65 -45.86 42.59
C PRO A 37 -20.03 -46.34 43.06
N VAL A 38 -20.06 -46.90 44.26
CA VAL A 38 -21.25 -47.39 44.96
C VAL A 38 -22.28 -46.27 45.12
N ALA A 39 -23.53 -46.59 44.81
CA ALA A 39 -24.65 -45.66 44.78
C ALA A 39 -24.91 -44.96 46.12
N ALA A 40 -25.13 -43.64 46.05
CA ALA A 40 -26.39 -43.02 46.50
C ALA A 40 -26.32 -41.50 46.29
N HIS A 41 -27.18 -40.95 45.42
CA HIS A 41 -28.22 -39.98 45.77
C HIS A 41 -29.02 -39.63 44.52
N GLY A 42 -30.34 -39.82 44.62
CA GLY A 42 -31.30 -39.54 43.57
C GLY A 42 -31.36 -38.05 43.26
N GLY A 43 -30.84 -37.69 42.10
CA GLY A 43 -31.24 -36.51 41.36
C GLY A 43 -31.47 -36.96 39.93
N CYS A 44 -32.73 -37.00 39.49
CA CYS A 44 -33.07 -37.22 38.09
C CYS A 44 -32.51 -36.05 37.28
N SER A 45 -31.27 -36.16 36.80
CA SER A 45 -30.76 -35.22 35.80
C SER A 45 -31.43 -35.59 34.49
N THR A 46 -32.55 -34.93 34.22
CA THR A 46 -33.22 -34.93 32.92
C THR A 46 -32.25 -34.35 31.91
N ALA A 47 -31.44 -35.19 31.29
CA ALA A 47 -30.68 -34.81 30.12
C ALA A 47 -31.69 -34.45 29.03
N ARG A 48 -31.98 -33.15 28.88
CA ARG A 48 -32.83 -32.61 27.83
C ARG A 48 -32.16 -32.92 26.49
N GLY A 49 -32.65 -33.94 25.79
CA GLY A 49 -32.24 -34.23 24.43
C GLY A 49 -32.66 -33.09 23.50
N PHE A 50 -31.72 -32.59 22.69
CA PHE A 50 -32.03 -31.61 21.65
C PHE A 50 -32.95 -32.26 20.61
N THR A 51 -34.05 -31.60 20.29
CA THR A 51 -34.94 -32.06 19.22
C THR A 51 -34.34 -31.67 17.86
N LEU A 52 -34.67 -32.48 16.84
CA LEU A 52 -34.26 -32.21 15.46
C LEU A 52 -34.85 -30.88 14.95
N ILE A 53 -36.04 -30.52 15.43
CA ILE A 53 -36.70 -29.25 15.14
C ILE A 53 -35.93 -28.06 15.74
N GLU A 54 -35.50 -28.13 17.01
CA GLU A 54 -34.70 -27.06 17.63
C GLU A 54 -33.40 -26.83 16.86
N THR A 55 -32.72 -27.89 16.46
CA THR A 55 -31.48 -27.78 15.67
C THR A 55 -31.76 -27.16 14.29
N LEU A 56 -32.87 -27.54 13.65
CA LEU A 56 -33.28 -27.04 12.34
C LEU A 56 -33.65 -25.54 12.37
N VAL A 57 -34.38 -25.10 13.40
CA VAL A 57 -34.72 -23.69 13.60
C VAL A 57 -33.45 -22.87 13.87
N VAL A 58 -32.51 -23.38 14.66
CA VAL A 58 -31.25 -22.67 14.96
C VAL A 58 -30.43 -22.45 13.69
N VAL A 59 -30.21 -23.49 12.87
CA VAL A 59 -29.45 -23.31 11.63
C VAL A 59 -30.18 -22.41 10.64
N ALA A 60 -31.52 -22.43 10.61
CA ALA A 60 -32.31 -21.53 9.78
C ALA A 60 -32.13 -20.06 10.21
N ILE A 61 -32.17 -19.77 11.51
CA ILE A 61 -31.94 -18.41 12.03
C ILE A 61 -30.50 -17.96 11.77
N VAL A 62 -29.51 -18.82 12.00
CA VAL A 62 -28.10 -18.51 11.73
C VAL A 62 -27.87 -18.21 10.24
N ALA A 63 -28.50 -18.97 9.34
CA ALA A 63 -28.42 -18.74 7.90
C ALA A 63 -29.00 -17.37 7.50
N ILE A 64 -30.13 -16.96 8.10
CA ILE A 64 -30.72 -15.63 7.87
C ILE A 64 -29.79 -14.52 8.39
N LEU A 65 -29.19 -14.69 9.57
CA LEU A 65 -28.26 -13.70 10.11
C LEU A 65 -27.01 -13.55 9.22
N ILE A 66 -26.42 -14.65 8.79
CA ILE A 66 -25.24 -14.64 7.91
C ILE A 66 -25.57 -14.02 6.56
N SER A 67 -26.74 -14.29 5.98
CA SER A 67 -27.12 -13.72 4.68
C SER A 67 -27.25 -12.19 4.72
N LEU A 68 -27.69 -11.63 5.86
CA LEU A 68 -27.75 -10.19 6.09
C LEU A 68 -26.37 -9.57 6.38
N LEU A 69 -25.49 -10.32 7.05
CA LEU A 69 -24.15 -9.85 7.45
C LEU A 69 -23.12 -9.91 6.31
N ALA A 70 -23.19 -10.93 5.45
CA ALA A 70 -22.22 -11.19 4.39
C ALA A 70 -21.91 -9.97 3.48
N PRO A 71 -22.91 -9.21 2.94
CA PRO A 71 -22.61 -8.07 2.07
C PRO A 71 -21.94 -6.90 2.83
N SER A 72 -22.19 -6.75 4.13
CA SER A 72 -21.59 -5.67 4.94
C SER A 72 -20.09 -5.86 5.15
N LEU A 73 -19.64 -7.13 5.27
CA LEU A 73 -18.25 -7.46 5.56
C LEU A 73 -17.28 -7.06 4.43
N GLY A 74 -17.74 -7.11 3.17
CA GLY A 74 -16.97 -6.63 2.02
C GLY A 74 -16.63 -5.13 2.15
N ARG A 75 -17.65 -4.30 2.39
CA ARG A 75 -17.49 -2.85 2.57
C ARG A 75 -16.59 -2.49 3.76
N VAL A 76 -16.71 -3.23 4.87
CA VAL A 76 -15.84 -3.03 6.04
C VAL A 76 -14.38 -3.32 5.70
N ARG A 77 -14.11 -4.42 4.97
CA ARG A 77 -12.76 -4.76 4.51
C ARG A 77 -12.18 -3.69 3.58
N ASP A 78 -12.99 -3.13 2.68
CA ASP A 78 -12.54 -2.08 1.78
C ASP A 78 -12.20 -0.78 2.52
N LYS A 79 -13.03 -0.37 3.48
CA LYS A 79 -12.71 0.77 4.36
C LYS A 79 -11.44 0.53 5.19
N ALA A 80 -11.25 -0.69 5.70
CA ALA A 80 -10.04 -1.03 6.44
C ALA A 80 -8.79 -0.93 5.54
N ARG A 81 -8.88 -1.37 4.28
CA ARG A 81 -7.79 -1.23 3.29
C ARG A 81 -7.45 0.24 3.04
N VAL A 82 -8.47 1.10 2.88
CA VAL A 82 -8.27 2.55 2.75
C VAL A 82 -7.55 3.12 3.97
N GLY A 83 -7.97 2.73 5.18
CA GLY A 83 -7.33 3.16 6.42
C GLY A 83 -5.84 2.78 6.48
N VAL A 84 -5.48 1.57 6.04
CA VAL A 84 -4.07 1.14 5.96
C VAL A 84 -3.32 1.92 4.89
N THR A 85 -3.89 2.12 3.70
CA THR A 85 -3.28 2.93 2.64
C THR A 85 -2.97 4.35 3.10
N LEU A 86 -3.92 5.02 3.78
CA LEU A 86 -3.71 6.34 4.35
C LEU A 86 -2.64 6.35 5.44
N SER A 87 -2.59 5.30 6.27
CA SER A 87 -1.54 5.14 7.29
C SER A 87 -0.15 4.99 6.65
N ASN A 88 -0.03 4.18 5.60
CA ASN A 88 1.21 4.00 4.85
C ASN A 88 1.66 5.33 4.22
N LEU A 89 0.74 6.05 3.58
CA LEU A 89 0.99 7.38 3.00
C LEU A 89 1.56 8.36 4.02
N ARG A 90 0.95 8.49 5.22
CA ARG A 90 1.48 9.35 6.30
C ARG A 90 2.85 8.90 6.79
N SER A 91 3.05 7.59 6.90
CA SER A 91 4.32 7.01 7.33
C SER A 91 5.43 7.30 6.32
N HIS A 92 5.15 7.15 5.03
CA HIS A 92 6.09 7.50 3.97
C HIS A 92 6.36 9.00 3.92
N ALA A 93 5.34 9.87 4.02
CA ALA A 93 5.56 11.32 4.08
C ALA A 93 6.48 11.72 5.25
N SER A 94 6.29 11.09 6.42
CA SER A 94 7.19 11.28 7.58
C SER A 94 8.64 10.86 7.26
N VAL A 95 8.82 9.76 6.53
CA VAL A 95 10.14 9.31 6.07
C VAL A 95 10.77 10.28 5.07
N PHE A 96 9.98 10.90 4.19
CA PHE A 96 10.48 11.94 3.28
C PHE A 96 10.96 13.19 4.04
N THR A 97 10.24 13.60 5.08
CA THR A 97 10.69 14.68 5.98
C THR A 97 11.97 14.30 6.72
N ALA A 98 12.06 13.06 7.21
CA ALA A 98 13.29 12.54 7.84
C ALA A 98 14.47 12.56 6.86
N TYR A 99 14.25 12.12 5.62
CA TYR A 99 15.27 12.20 4.58
C TYR A 99 15.75 13.63 4.35
N ALA A 100 14.81 14.58 4.22
CA ALA A 100 15.15 15.97 4.01
C ALA A 100 15.98 16.53 5.16
N SER A 101 15.64 16.20 6.42
CA SER A 101 16.44 16.56 7.60
C SER A 101 17.90 16.08 7.46
N ASP A 102 18.11 14.85 7.00
CA ASP A 102 19.44 14.27 6.84
C ASP A 102 20.19 14.82 5.61
N HIS A 103 19.46 15.33 4.61
CA HIS A 103 19.99 15.73 3.29
C HIS A 103 19.93 17.24 3.05
N LYS A 104 20.27 18.03 4.07
CA LYS A 104 20.33 19.51 3.99
C LYS A 104 19.01 20.12 3.50
N ASP A 105 17.90 19.61 4.01
CA ASP A 105 16.52 20.02 3.70
C ASP A 105 16.04 19.65 2.28
N PHE A 106 16.83 18.93 1.48
CA PHE A 106 16.42 18.51 0.14
C PHE A 106 15.57 17.26 0.16
N MET A 107 14.48 17.29 -0.61
CA MET A 107 13.69 16.10 -0.87
C MET A 107 14.46 15.05 -1.70
N PRO A 108 14.10 13.75 -1.62
CA PRO A 108 14.83 12.67 -2.27
C PRO A 108 15.02 12.86 -3.78
N ALA A 109 16.28 12.91 -4.22
CA ALA A 109 16.68 12.86 -5.61
C ALA A 109 17.92 11.96 -5.72
N ALA A 110 17.75 10.72 -6.21
CA ALA A 110 18.81 9.73 -6.35
C ALA A 110 19.22 9.53 -7.82
N THR A 111 18.76 10.42 -8.70
CA THR A 111 19.09 10.49 -10.11
C THR A 111 19.89 11.75 -10.42
N PHE A 112 20.75 11.66 -11.42
CA PHE A 112 21.55 12.75 -11.95
C PHE A 112 20.84 13.40 -13.15
N PRO A 113 20.82 14.74 -13.22
CA PRO A 113 20.08 15.48 -14.24
C PRO A 113 20.73 15.47 -15.64
N THR A 114 21.90 14.86 -15.77
CA THR A 114 22.71 14.89 -17.01
C THR A 114 22.81 13.53 -17.71
N GLY A 115 22.09 12.50 -17.25
CA GLY A 115 22.15 11.20 -17.90
C GLY A 115 21.45 10.07 -17.15
N ILE A 116 21.79 8.84 -17.52
CA ILE A 116 21.27 7.63 -16.88
C ILE A 116 21.93 7.48 -15.52
N SER A 117 21.09 7.32 -14.50
CA SER A 117 21.48 7.03 -13.13
C SER A 117 21.35 5.54 -12.86
N ILE A 118 22.11 5.05 -11.88
CA ILE A 118 21.92 3.70 -11.36
C ILE A 118 21.37 3.82 -9.93
N VAL A 119 20.09 3.55 -9.76
CA VAL A 119 19.45 3.49 -8.45
C VAL A 119 19.71 2.10 -7.87
N ARG A 120 20.24 2.04 -6.64
CA ARG A 120 20.70 0.79 -6.01
C ARG A 120 20.04 0.59 -4.65
N CYS A 121 19.76 -0.67 -4.34
CA CYS A 121 19.62 -1.15 -2.97
C CYS A 121 20.73 -2.16 -2.73
N GLN A 122 21.73 -1.77 -1.93
CA GLN A 122 22.91 -2.56 -1.63
C GLN A 122 22.56 -3.79 -0.80
N SER A 123 21.61 -3.66 0.14
CA SER A 123 21.23 -4.75 1.06
C SER A 123 20.65 -5.98 0.34
N GLN A 124 20.09 -5.80 -0.86
CA GLN A 124 19.53 -6.88 -1.68
C GLN A 124 20.27 -7.08 -3.01
N ASP A 125 21.40 -6.39 -3.24
CA ASP A 125 22.15 -6.39 -4.50
C ASP A 125 21.27 -6.10 -5.74
N ILE A 126 20.41 -5.09 -5.63
CA ILE A 126 19.52 -4.65 -6.71
C ILE A 126 20.04 -3.35 -7.31
N ALA A 127 20.08 -3.27 -8.64
CA ALA A 127 20.44 -2.07 -9.37
C ALA A 127 19.55 -1.88 -10.60
N VAL A 128 18.98 -0.68 -10.75
CA VAL A 128 18.08 -0.34 -11.87
C VAL A 128 18.60 0.93 -12.55
N LYS A 129 18.60 0.91 -13.89
CA LYS A 129 18.88 2.11 -14.70
C LYS A 129 17.66 3.02 -14.65
N ALA A 130 17.89 4.30 -14.36
CA ALA A 130 16.84 5.29 -14.17
C ALA A 130 17.20 6.59 -14.89
N LEU A 131 16.23 7.18 -15.59
CA LEU A 131 16.28 8.57 -16.02
C LEU A 131 15.84 9.49 -14.88
N TYR A 132 16.01 10.80 -15.05
CA TYR A 132 15.91 11.74 -13.92
C TYR A 132 14.56 11.65 -13.19
N PHE A 133 13.46 11.68 -13.95
CA PHE A 133 12.10 11.64 -13.39
C PHE A 133 11.60 10.24 -13.01
N ASP A 134 12.34 9.16 -13.34
CA ASP A 134 11.97 7.81 -12.87
C ASP A 134 12.01 7.69 -11.34
N MET A 135 12.63 8.67 -10.64
CA MET A 135 12.54 8.79 -9.19
C MET A 135 11.10 8.86 -8.67
N SER A 136 10.14 9.34 -9.48
CA SER A 136 8.71 9.33 -9.10
C SER A 136 8.21 7.90 -8.79
N GLN A 137 8.81 6.89 -9.42
CA GLN A 137 8.46 5.49 -9.25
C GLN A 137 9.53 4.70 -8.49
N LEU A 138 10.79 5.10 -8.55
CA LEU A 138 11.94 4.37 -8.00
C LEU A 138 12.41 4.86 -6.63
N TRP A 139 11.75 5.87 -6.04
CA TRP A 139 12.09 6.39 -4.72
C TRP A 139 12.18 5.28 -3.65
N PHE A 140 11.31 4.28 -3.69
CA PHE A 140 11.27 3.18 -2.73
C PHE A 140 12.57 2.36 -2.74
N LEU A 141 13.15 2.18 -3.94
CA LEU A 141 14.41 1.47 -4.12
C LEU A 141 15.58 2.32 -3.60
N ALA A 142 15.60 3.60 -3.95
CA ALA A 142 16.63 4.54 -3.54
C ALA A 142 16.70 4.73 -2.01
N MET A 143 15.56 4.66 -1.34
CA MET A 143 15.46 4.89 0.10
C MET A 143 15.52 3.60 0.93
N ALA A 144 15.52 2.42 0.30
CA ALA A 144 15.37 1.14 0.98
C ALA A 144 16.43 0.92 2.08
N ASP A 145 17.71 1.09 1.74
CA ASP A 145 18.82 0.83 2.67
C ASP A 145 18.81 1.79 3.88
N GLY A 146 18.54 3.07 3.65
CA GLY A 146 18.61 4.09 4.70
C GLY A 146 17.37 4.15 5.60
N TYR A 147 16.18 3.89 5.05
CA TYR A 147 14.92 4.22 5.73
C TYR A 147 13.93 3.05 5.83
N TYR A 148 14.18 1.94 5.14
CA TYR A 148 13.28 0.77 5.10
C TYR A 148 14.00 -0.55 5.36
N SER A 149 15.03 -0.53 6.21
CA SER A 149 15.80 -1.73 6.62
C SER A 149 16.40 -2.53 5.46
N GLY A 150 16.63 -1.89 4.31
CA GLY A 150 17.17 -2.53 3.12
C GLY A 150 16.20 -3.49 2.42
N ASP A 151 14.89 -3.41 2.62
CA ASP A 151 13.90 -4.26 1.93
C ASP A 151 13.01 -3.46 0.94
N PRO A 152 13.42 -3.30 -0.33
CA PRO A 152 12.64 -2.63 -1.36
C PRO A 152 11.42 -3.43 -1.85
N ALA A 153 11.24 -4.67 -1.37
CA ALA A 153 10.08 -5.50 -1.65
C ALA A 153 9.12 -5.60 -0.45
N SER A 154 9.31 -4.74 0.56
CA SER A 154 8.47 -4.68 1.75
C SER A 154 7.01 -4.40 1.40
N ALA A 155 6.10 -5.00 2.17
CA ALA A 155 4.66 -4.73 2.07
C ALA A 155 4.31 -3.26 2.38
N ALA A 156 5.21 -2.50 3.02
CA ALA A 156 5.03 -1.07 3.24
C ALA A 156 4.83 -0.30 1.93
N PHE A 157 5.51 -0.71 0.85
CA PHE A 157 5.39 -0.07 -0.46
C PHE A 157 4.16 -0.53 -1.26
N ARG A 158 3.35 -1.43 -0.69
CA ARG A 158 2.19 -2.02 -1.36
C ARG A 158 0.91 -1.50 -0.77
N SER A 159 0.05 -1.03 -1.65
CA SER A 159 -1.28 -0.57 -1.28
C SER A 159 -2.19 -1.77 -1.13
N PRO A 160 -2.85 -1.94 0.03
CA PRO A 160 -3.94 -2.90 0.16
C PRO A 160 -5.15 -2.55 -0.72
N LEU A 161 -5.13 -1.47 -1.50
CA LEU A 161 -6.15 -1.13 -2.50
C LEU A 161 -5.82 -1.69 -3.88
N ASN A 162 -4.56 -2.03 -4.18
CA ASN A 162 -4.20 -2.57 -5.48
C ASN A 162 -4.52 -4.08 -5.57
N PRO A 163 -5.53 -4.54 -6.33
CA PRO A 163 -5.90 -5.95 -6.38
C PRO A 163 -4.84 -6.84 -7.05
N TYR A 164 -3.96 -6.26 -7.87
CA TYR A 164 -2.91 -7.00 -8.58
C TYR A 164 -1.70 -7.29 -7.69
N THR A 165 -1.41 -6.43 -6.72
CA THR A 165 -0.26 -6.58 -5.80
C THR A 165 -0.70 -7.03 -4.41
N ARG A 166 -1.97 -6.85 -4.02
CA ARG A 166 -2.49 -7.24 -2.71
C ARG A 166 -2.47 -8.74 -2.52
N GLY A 167 -1.72 -9.17 -1.50
CA GLY A 167 -1.56 -10.59 -1.18
C GLY A 167 -0.62 -11.32 -2.15
N ALA A 168 -0.08 -10.61 -3.15
CA ALA A 168 1.08 -11.11 -3.85
C ALA A 168 2.27 -11.15 -2.88
N GLY A 169 3.20 -12.07 -3.12
CA GLY A 169 4.40 -12.22 -2.31
C GLY A 169 5.35 -11.02 -2.40
N ARG A 170 6.64 -11.27 -2.23
CA ARG A 170 7.66 -10.21 -2.38
C ARG A 170 7.73 -9.77 -3.86
N ILE A 171 7.17 -8.61 -4.17
CA ILE A 171 7.26 -7.96 -5.49
C ILE A 171 8.12 -6.70 -5.32
N LEU A 172 9.06 -6.49 -6.24
CA LEU A 172 9.82 -5.23 -6.34
C LEU A 172 8.96 -4.13 -6.97
N GLY A 173 8.88 -2.96 -6.36
CA GLY A 173 8.02 -1.86 -6.81
C GLY A 173 7.26 -1.17 -5.68
N SER A 174 6.60 -0.06 -6.00
CA SER A 174 5.70 0.63 -5.10
C SER A 174 4.37 0.95 -5.78
N ASP A 175 3.28 0.91 -5.01
CA ASP A 175 1.98 1.43 -5.42
C ASP A 175 1.81 2.92 -5.08
N TYR A 176 2.83 3.52 -4.47
CA TYR A 176 2.87 4.93 -4.09
C TYR A 176 3.86 5.69 -4.99
N TYR A 177 3.36 6.72 -5.64
CA TYR A 177 4.06 7.55 -6.61
C TYR A 177 4.47 8.85 -5.96
N TYR A 178 5.73 9.22 -6.15
CA TYR A 178 6.31 10.46 -5.65
C TYR A 178 6.10 11.60 -6.65
N ALA A 179 5.57 12.72 -6.18
CA ALA A 179 5.29 13.89 -6.99
C ALA A 179 6.58 14.46 -7.59
N CYS A 180 6.62 14.52 -8.91
CA CYS A 180 7.71 15.11 -9.69
C CYS A 180 7.95 16.57 -9.35
N SER A 181 6.95 17.34 -8.89
CA SER A 181 7.14 18.76 -8.50
C SER A 181 8.25 18.97 -7.46
N PHE A 182 8.65 17.93 -6.73
CA PHE A 182 9.74 17.99 -5.77
C PHE A 182 11.10 17.55 -6.34
N LEU A 183 11.14 17.06 -7.58
CA LEU A 183 12.35 16.61 -8.27
C LEU A 183 13.00 17.73 -9.09
N ALA A 184 12.34 18.85 -9.34
CA ALA A 184 12.96 20.01 -9.99
C ALA A 184 12.66 21.30 -9.24
N SER A 185 13.48 22.33 -9.46
CA SER A 185 13.27 23.64 -8.86
C SER A 185 11.91 24.21 -9.32
N PRO A 186 11.23 25.02 -8.51
CA PRO A 186 9.89 25.52 -8.84
C PRO A 186 9.85 26.30 -10.17
N GLU A 187 10.96 26.95 -10.53
CA GLU A 187 11.11 27.70 -11.77
C GLU A 187 11.16 26.81 -13.02
N PHE A 188 11.45 25.51 -12.86
CA PHE A 188 11.46 24.53 -13.95
C PHE A 188 10.06 24.31 -14.52
N TYR A 189 9.03 24.30 -13.66
CA TYR A 189 7.65 24.01 -14.05
C TYR A 189 6.93 25.20 -14.68
N ASN A 190 7.55 26.38 -14.70
CA ASN A 190 7.02 27.55 -15.37
C ASN A 190 7.75 27.78 -16.70
N GLU A 191 7.00 27.69 -17.81
CA GLU A 191 7.51 27.87 -19.18
C GLU A 191 8.33 29.15 -19.37
N LYS A 192 7.94 30.25 -18.71
CA LYS A 192 8.60 31.55 -18.86
C LYS A 192 9.94 31.62 -18.13
N THR A 193 10.15 30.79 -17.11
CA THR A 193 11.36 30.80 -16.29
C THR A 193 12.25 29.58 -16.50
N ARG A 194 11.77 28.57 -17.23
CA ARG A 194 12.53 27.39 -17.63
C ARG A 194 13.65 27.79 -18.59
N THR A 195 14.89 27.79 -18.12
CA THR A 195 16.02 28.35 -18.88
C THR A 195 17.36 27.69 -18.59
N VAL A 196 17.50 26.90 -17.51
CA VAL A 196 18.81 26.46 -17.02
C VAL A 196 18.81 24.97 -16.66
N LEU A 197 19.11 24.12 -17.64
CA LEU A 197 19.42 22.71 -17.44
C LEU A 197 20.95 22.51 -17.36
N PRO A 198 21.46 21.69 -16.44
CA PRO A 198 20.77 20.87 -15.43
C PRO A 198 20.42 21.59 -14.10
N GLN A 199 20.72 22.87 -13.95
CA GLN A 199 20.70 23.59 -12.67
C GLN A 199 19.30 23.65 -12.02
N GLN A 200 18.24 23.65 -12.83
CA GLN A 200 16.86 23.60 -12.37
C GLN A 200 16.38 22.16 -12.06
N LEU A 201 17.12 21.12 -12.44
CA LEU A 201 16.82 19.73 -12.10
C LEU A 201 17.53 19.36 -10.80
N ARG A 202 16.87 19.69 -9.69
CA ARG A 202 17.31 19.39 -8.32
C ARG A 202 16.10 19.11 -7.43
N GLY A 203 16.33 18.37 -6.34
CA GLY A 203 15.34 18.28 -5.27
C GLY A 203 14.89 19.66 -4.77
N VAL A 204 13.61 19.78 -4.43
CA VAL A 204 13.03 20.93 -3.75
C VAL A 204 13.42 20.89 -2.27
N ARG A 205 13.76 22.04 -1.68
CA ARG A 205 13.96 22.15 -0.24
C ARG A 205 12.62 22.29 0.49
N LEU A 206 12.47 21.74 1.70
CA LEU A 206 11.23 21.92 2.47
C LEU A 206 10.89 23.40 2.68
N GLY A 207 11.90 24.23 2.93
CA GLY A 207 11.72 25.69 3.06
C GLY A 207 11.22 26.41 1.79
N GLU A 208 11.26 25.77 0.63
CA GLU A 208 10.71 26.33 -0.62
C GLU A 208 9.22 26.01 -0.81
N VAL A 209 8.64 25.14 0.02
CA VAL A 209 7.25 24.69 -0.09
C VAL A 209 6.32 25.71 0.57
N VAL A 210 5.36 26.22 -0.20
CA VAL A 210 4.34 27.17 0.27
C VAL A 210 3.00 26.44 0.36
N TYR A 211 2.28 26.66 1.47
CA TYR A 211 1.03 25.96 1.81
C TYR A 211 1.20 24.43 1.86
N PRO A 212 2.05 23.88 2.75
CA PRO A 212 2.39 22.46 2.76
C PRO A 212 1.17 21.52 2.88
N ALA A 213 0.11 21.94 3.58
CA ALA A 213 -1.16 21.21 3.65
C ALA A 213 -1.88 21.06 2.30
N ALA A 214 -1.58 21.89 1.31
CA ALA A 214 -2.12 21.77 -0.05
C ALA A 214 -1.15 21.06 -1.00
N LYS A 215 0.04 20.67 -0.53
CA LYS A 215 1.09 20.09 -1.38
C LYS A 215 1.23 18.60 -1.17
N SER A 216 0.75 17.82 -2.14
CA SER A 216 0.80 16.37 -2.11
C SER A 216 2.20 15.87 -2.45
N VAL A 217 2.74 14.98 -1.61
CA VAL A 217 4.09 14.39 -1.75
C VAL A 217 4.02 13.05 -2.45
N LEU A 218 3.18 12.16 -1.92
CA LEU A 218 2.97 10.82 -2.46
C LEU A 218 1.49 10.62 -2.74
N ALA A 219 1.19 9.98 -3.87
CA ALA A 219 -0.12 9.43 -4.14
C ALA A 219 -0.07 7.93 -4.23
N GLU A 220 -1.08 7.29 -3.67
CA GLU A 220 -1.42 5.93 -4.04
C GLU A 220 -2.12 5.94 -5.40
N TYR A 221 -1.65 5.08 -6.30
CA TYR A 221 -2.29 4.83 -7.58
C TYR A 221 -2.43 3.33 -7.82
N THR A 222 -3.62 2.81 -7.55
CA THR A 222 -3.97 1.47 -8.00
C THR A 222 -4.25 1.49 -9.50
N ALA A 223 -3.31 0.95 -10.29
CA ALA A 223 -3.59 0.56 -11.67
C ALA A 223 -4.73 -0.47 -11.65
N GLY A 224 -5.85 -0.16 -12.33
CA GLY A 224 -7.08 -0.97 -12.27
C GLY A 224 -8.36 -0.13 -12.35
N GLN A 225 -8.28 1.17 -12.05
CA GLN A 225 -9.25 2.15 -12.53
C GLN A 225 -8.81 2.58 -13.94
N ASN A 226 -9.36 1.90 -14.94
CA ASN A 226 -8.98 1.98 -16.36
C ASN A 226 -8.70 3.41 -16.85
N TRP A 227 -7.41 3.77 -16.94
CA TRP A 227 -6.86 4.90 -17.73
C TRP A 227 -7.70 6.21 -17.72
N GLY A 228 -7.67 6.94 -16.59
CA GLY A 228 -8.28 8.28 -16.42
C GLY A 228 -9.69 8.26 -15.79
N PRO A 229 -10.10 9.28 -15.01
CA PRO A 229 -10.94 9.14 -13.79
C PRO A 229 -12.40 8.71 -14.08
N PRO A 230 -13.03 7.93 -13.17
CA PRO A 230 -13.67 8.53 -11.98
C PRO A 230 -13.48 7.70 -10.69
N GLY A 231 -12.66 8.21 -9.77
CA GLY A 231 -12.45 7.71 -8.42
C GLY A 231 -11.35 8.51 -7.73
N GLY A 232 -11.50 8.83 -6.43
CA GLY A 232 -10.50 9.57 -5.67
C GLY A 232 -9.14 8.85 -5.65
N ALA A 233 -8.05 9.61 -5.71
CA ALA A 233 -6.73 9.11 -5.33
C ALA A 233 -6.56 9.26 -3.82
N TRP A 234 -5.65 8.53 -3.19
CA TRP A 234 -5.26 8.81 -1.81
C TRP A 234 -3.89 9.46 -1.81
N ALA A 235 -3.78 10.59 -1.13
CA ALA A 235 -2.60 11.44 -1.15
C ALA A 235 -2.10 11.68 0.26
N SER A 236 -0.79 11.80 0.41
CA SER A 236 -0.16 12.41 1.59
C SER A 236 0.35 13.80 1.24
N PHE A 237 0.35 14.68 2.23
CA PHE A 237 0.70 16.08 2.06
C PHE A 237 1.94 16.45 2.87
N MET A 238 2.58 17.57 2.52
CA MET A 238 3.85 18.00 3.10
C MET A 238 3.77 18.34 4.60
N ASP A 239 2.58 18.59 5.12
CA ASP A 239 2.33 18.77 6.56
C ASP A 239 2.13 17.44 7.32
N GLY A 240 2.21 16.31 6.62
CA GLY A 240 2.13 14.96 7.17
C GLY A 240 0.73 14.35 7.24
N HIS A 241 -0.33 15.06 6.85
CA HIS A 241 -1.65 14.44 6.76
C HIS A 241 -1.79 13.61 5.48
N ALA A 242 -2.86 12.82 5.42
CA ALA A 242 -3.25 12.09 4.22
C ALA A 242 -4.77 11.99 4.15
N GLU A 243 -5.30 12.10 2.95
CA GLU A 243 -6.73 12.08 2.67
C GLU A 243 -7.06 11.47 1.30
N GLU A 244 -8.33 11.16 1.11
CA GLU A 244 -8.87 10.95 -0.23
C GLU A 244 -8.91 12.30 -0.93
N SER A 245 -8.21 12.41 -2.04
CA SER A 245 -8.07 13.62 -2.82
C SER A 245 -8.54 13.36 -4.25
N SER A 246 -9.29 14.29 -4.81
CA SER A 246 -9.51 14.25 -6.25
C SER A 246 -8.15 14.39 -6.94
N VAL A 247 -7.97 13.71 -8.07
CA VAL A 247 -6.74 13.85 -8.84
C VAL A 247 -6.42 15.32 -9.07
N SER A 248 -7.41 16.18 -9.35
CA SER A 248 -7.26 17.62 -9.57
C SER A 248 -7.00 18.49 -8.32
N ASP A 249 -7.32 17.99 -7.13
CA ASP A 249 -7.14 18.74 -5.87
C ASP A 249 -5.83 18.44 -5.17
N GLY A 250 -5.35 17.20 -5.25
CA GLY A 250 -4.04 16.81 -4.73
C GLY A 250 -2.95 16.93 -5.79
N PHE A 251 -3.30 16.67 -7.05
CA PHE A 251 -2.39 16.64 -8.17
C PHE A 251 -2.91 17.47 -9.35
N THR A 252 -2.03 17.85 -10.26
CA THR A 252 -2.43 18.52 -11.50
C THR A 252 -1.53 18.05 -12.62
N HIS A 253 -2.12 17.84 -13.80
CA HIS A 253 -1.36 17.71 -15.05
C HIS A 253 -1.69 18.95 -15.89
N ARG A 254 -0.66 19.69 -16.33
CA ARG A 254 -0.83 20.82 -17.24
C ARG A 254 0.04 20.62 -18.48
N SER A 255 -0.54 20.83 -19.65
CA SER A 255 0.22 20.97 -20.89
C SER A 255 1.12 22.21 -20.79
N GLY A 256 2.44 22.03 -20.87
CA GLY A 256 3.43 23.11 -20.78
C GLY A 256 4.63 22.87 -19.85
N ASP A 257 4.63 21.75 -19.12
CA ASP A 257 5.65 21.44 -18.11
C ASP A 257 7.03 20.99 -18.69
N GLY A 258 7.21 21.06 -20.00
CA GLY A 258 8.45 20.73 -20.70
C GLY A 258 8.14 20.21 -22.10
N GLU A 259 8.99 20.47 -23.09
CA GLU A 259 8.91 19.68 -24.33
C GLU A 259 9.29 18.22 -24.00
N ASP A 260 8.42 17.30 -24.43
CA ASP A 260 8.58 15.84 -24.41
C ASP A 260 9.86 15.32 -25.06
N SER A 261 10.59 16.18 -25.79
CA SER A 261 11.67 15.81 -26.69
C SER A 261 13.00 15.47 -26.00
N GLN A 262 13.15 15.75 -24.70
CA GLN A 262 14.42 15.49 -24.02
C GLN A 262 14.51 14.07 -23.45
N PHE A 263 15.55 13.35 -23.90
CA PHE A 263 15.86 11.97 -23.50
C PHE A 263 15.87 11.75 -21.97
N ILE A 264 16.29 12.76 -21.20
CA ILE A 264 16.39 12.69 -19.73
C ILE A 264 15.03 12.64 -19.01
N TYR A 265 13.93 12.85 -19.74
CA TYR A 265 12.58 12.88 -19.20
C TYR A 265 11.78 11.59 -19.39
N ASN A 266 12.34 10.56 -20.04
CA ASN A 266 11.71 9.24 -20.25
C ASN A 266 10.29 9.28 -20.84
N GLY A 267 9.90 10.35 -21.55
CA GLY A 267 8.50 10.52 -21.96
C GLY A 267 7.52 10.52 -20.76
N HIS A 268 7.91 11.12 -19.63
CA HIS A 268 7.05 11.33 -18.46
C HIS A 268 6.11 12.53 -18.63
N PHE A 269 6.37 13.40 -19.62
CA PHE A 269 5.61 14.62 -19.91
C PHE A 269 4.47 14.53 -20.94
N PRO A 270 4.22 13.43 -21.71
CA PRO A 270 3.12 13.44 -22.66
C PRO A 270 1.83 13.70 -21.91
N ALA A 271 0.95 14.51 -22.49
CA ALA A 271 -0.31 14.94 -21.89
C ALA A 271 -1.25 13.82 -21.41
N ASN A 272 -0.92 12.56 -21.73
CA ASN A 272 -1.65 11.35 -21.37
C ASN A 272 -0.91 10.42 -20.39
N SER A 273 0.20 10.89 -19.79
CA SER A 273 1.08 10.05 -18.95
C SER A 273 0.84 10.37 -17.48
N TYR A 274 0.28 9.38 -16.76
CA TYR A 274 0.09 9.30 -15.31
C TYR A 274 -0.45 10.57 -14.59
N PRO A 275 -1.69 10.54 -14.07
CA PRO A 275 -2.35 11.72 -13.48
C PRO A 275 -1.76 12.28 -12.15
N LEU A 276 -0.56 11.86 -11.72
CA LEU A 276 -0.07 12.12 -10.35
C LEU A 276 1.34 12.73 -10.31
N LEU A 277 1.72 13.43 -11.38
CA LEU A 277 3.09 13.94 -11.51
C LEU A 277 3.31 15.22 -10.70
N HIS A 278 2.37 16.17 -10.69
CA HIS A 278 2.59 17.43 -9.98
C HIS A 278 1.62 17.63 -8.85
N THR A 279 2.10 18.19 -7.75
CA THR A 279 1.21 18.69 -6.70
C THR A 279 0.43 19.90 -7.21
N LYS A 280 -0.80 20.10 -6.72
CA LYS A 280 -1.64 21.25 -7.09
C LYS A 280 -0.90 22.59 -7.02
N ASP A 281 -0.95 23.35 -8.10
CA ASP A 281 -0.31 24.67 -8.28
C ASP A 281 1.22 24.68 -8.03
N GLY A 282 1.90 23.53 -8.10
CA GLY A 282 3.33 23.39 -7.83
C GLY A 282 3.70 23.64 -6.37
N VAL A 283 4.99 23.52 -6.04
CA VAL A 283 5.43 23.64 -4.63
C VAL A 283 5.32 25.05 -4.06
N ARG A 284 5.32 26.11 -4.90
CA ARG A 284 5.20 27.52 -4.48
C ARG A 284 3.83 28.16 -4.75
N GLY A 285 2.86 27.41 -5.29
CA GLY A 285 1.53 27.95 -5.64
C GLY A 285 1.50 28.81 -6.90
N ARG A 286 2.46 28.61 -7.82
CA ARG A 286 2.71 29.50 -8.97
C ARG A 286 2.52 28.83 -10.35
N ASP A 287 2.00 27.60 -10.40
CA ASP A 287 1.71 26.89 -11.67
C ASP A 287 0.35 27.30 -12.29
N LYS A 288 -0.12 28.52 -12.03
CA LYS A 288 -1.30 29.14 -12.65
C LYS A 288 -0.90 30.07 -13.78
#